data_AF-A0A6V8SD79-F1
#
_entry.id   AF-A0A6V8SD79-F1
#
_cell.length_a   1.000
_cell.length_b   1.000
_cell.length_c   1.000
_cell.angle_alpha   90.00
_cell.angle_beta   90.00
_cell.angle_gamma   90.00
#
_symmetry.space_group_name_H-M   'P 1'
#
loop_
_entity.id
_entity.type
_entity.pdbx_description
1 polymer ?
#
loop_
_entity_poly.entity_id
_entity_poly.type
_entity_poly.pdbx_seq_one_letter_code
_entity_poly.pdbx_strand_id
1 'polypeptide(L)'
;MLNLILFILIGLVAGILSGLFGIGGGVIIVPALIYICSFTQLKAQGTSLAVLLPPVGLLAFLEYYKKGDVDVKAGIIICITVLIGGIFGGKIAQAISPEMLKKGFALFMLIISLKMLFGK
;
A
#
# COMPACT_ATOMS: atom_id res chain seq x y z
N MET A 1 7.96 -23.56 7.79
CA MET A 1 6.74 -23.25 8.59
C MET A 1 6.72 -21.81 9.12
N LEU A 2 7.80 -21.29 9.74
CA LEU A 2 7.82 -19.94 10.33
C LEU A 2 7.41 -18.82 9.34
N ASN A 3 7.92 -18.85 8.10
CA ASN A 3 7.59 -17.86 7.08
C ASN A 3 6.11 -17.86 6.67
N LEU A 4 5.46 -19.02 6.69
CA LEU A 4 4.03 -19.13 6.34
C LEU A 4 3.16 -18.41 7.37
N ILE A 5 3.43 -18.66 8.66
CA ILE A 5 2.71 -18.01 9.76
C ILE A 5 2.92 -16.49 9.71
N LEU A 6 4.16 -16.04 9.46
CA LEU A 6 4.48 -14.62 9.31
C LEU A 6 3.70 -13.97 8.16
N PHE A 7 3.65 -14.60 6.98
CA PHE A 7 2.89 -14.05 5.85
C PHE A 7 1.39 -14.00 6.13
N ILE A 8 0.83 -14.99 6.82
CA ILE A 8 -0.58 -14.98 7.24
C ILE A 8 -0.85 -13.82 8.18
N LEU A 9 -0.01 -13.62 9.21
CA LEU A 9 -0.16 -12.52 10.17
C LEU A 9 -0.03 -11.16 9.50
N ILE A 10 0.97 -10.98 8.62
CA ILE A 10 1.15 -9.75 7.85
C ILE A 10 -0.08 -9.47 7.01
N GLY A 11 -0.62 -10.48 6.31
CA GLY A 11 -1.81 -10.35 5.48
C GLY A 11 -3.06 -9.98 6.28
N LEU A 12 -3.28 -10.61 7.44
CA LEU A 12 -4.41 -10.31 8.31
C LEU A 12 -4.35 -8.88 8.85
N VAL A 13 -3.22 -8.49 9.43
CA VAL A 13 -3.03 -7.15 9.99
C VAL A 13 -3.14 -6.09 8.89
N ALA A 14 -2.48 -6.31 7.75
CA ALA A 14 -2.57 -5.39 6.62
C ALA A 14 -4.00 -5.28 6.06
N GLY A 15 -4.74 -6.39 5.98
CA GLY A 15 -6.13 -6.42 5.52
C GLY A 15 -7.07 -5.64 6.45
N ILE A 16 -6.97 -5.87 7.76
CA ILE A 16 -7.76 -5.14 8.76
C ILE A 16 -7.47 -3.64 8.67
N LEU A 17 -6.20 -3.25 8.70
CA LEU A 17 -5.82 -1.83 8.66
C LEU A 17 -6.15 -1.19 7.31
N SER A 18 -6.06 -1.94 6.20
CA SER A 18 -6.50 -1.47 4.88
C SER A 18 -8.00 -1.21 4.84
N GLY A 19 -8.82 -2.06 5.49
CA GLY A 19 -10.26 -1.84 5.58
C GLY A 19 -10.62 -0.66 6.47
N LEU A 20 -9.92 -0.48 7.61
CA LEU A 20 -10.17 0.62 8.55
C LEU A 20 -9.76 1.99 8.01
N PHE A 21 -8.61 2.08 7.34
CA PHE A 21 -8.01 3.35 6.94
C PHE A 21 -8.00 3.60 5.42
N GLY A 22 -8.41 2.62 4.60
CA GLY A 22 -8.40 2.75 3.15
C GLY A 22 -7.00 2.83 2.51
N ILE A 23 -5.94 2.53 3.26
CA ILE A 23 -4.54 2.74 2.83
C ILE A 23 -3.98 1.65 1.89
N GLY A 24 -4.78 0.64 1.53
CA GLY A 24 -4.36 -0.46 0.65
C GLY A 24 -3.35 -1.45 1.26
N GLY A 25 -3.02 -1.35 2.56
CA GLY A 25 -2.14 -2.28 3.28
C GLY A 25 -0.64 -2.14 3.00
N GLY A 26 -0.22 -1.45 1.93
CA GLY A 26 1.19 -1.33 1.53
C GLY A 26 2.09 -0.65 2.58
N VAL A 27 1.53 0.27 3.35
CA VAL A 27 2.20 0.92 4.49
C VAL A 27 2.63 -0.08 5.56
N ILE A 28 1.91 -1.19 5.69
CA ILE A 28 2.18 -2.25 6.67
C ILE A 28 3.01 -3.37 6.05
N ILE A 29 2.65 -3.79 4.83
CA ILE A 29 3.27 -4.91 4.13
C ILE A 29 4.74 -4.61 3.80
N VAL A 30 5.06 -3.43 3.28
CA VAL A 30 6.43 -3.10 2.85
C VAL A 30 7.41 -3.13 4.03
N PRO A 31 7.18 -2.43 5.16
CA PRO A 31 8.06 -2.53 6.33
C PRO A 31 8.14 -3.93 6.90
N ALA A 32 7.01 -4.66 6.99
CA ALA A 32 7.01 -6.01 7.53
C ALA A 32 7.89 -6.96 6.69
N LEU A 33 7.79 -6.89 5.36
CA LEU A 33 8.62 -7.72 4.48
C LEU A 33 10.11 -7.36 4.58
N ILE A 34 10.46 -6.08 4.76
CA ILE A 34 11.86 -5.65 4.89
C ILE A 34 12.43 -6.06 6.24
N TYR A 35 11.77 -5.69 7.34
CA TYR A 35 12.34 -5.81 8.67
C TYR A 35 12.13 -7.19 9.31
N ILE A 36 11.04 -7.88 8.97
CA ILE A 36 10.69 -9.19 9.55
C ILE A 36 11.09 -10.32 8.62
N CYS A 37 10.90 -10.14 7.31
CA CYS A 37 11.20 -11.18 6.31
C CYS A 37 12.52 -10.96 5.56
N SER A 38 13.28 -9.90 5.89
CA SER A 38 14.58 -9.56 5.29
C SER A 38 14.55 -9.43 3.76
N PHE A 39 13.42 -8.98 3.19
CA PHE A 39 13.34 -8.70 1.76
C PHE A 39 14.12 -7.43 1.41
N THR A 40 14.65 -7.40 0.19
CA THR A 40 15.17 -6.15 -0.40
C THR A 40 14.02 -5.16 -0.60
N GLN A 41 14.32 -3.86 -0.59
CA GLN A 41 13.33 -2.79 -0.77
C GLN A 41 12.46 -3.01 -2.03
N LEU A 42 13.10 -3.29 -3.17
CA LEU A 42 12.41 -3.52 -4.45
C LEU A 42 11.54 -4.78 -4.40
N LYS A 43 12.02 -5.86 -3.79
CA LYS A 43 11.23 -7.10 -3.65
C LYS A 43 10.01 -6.88 -2.75
N ALA A 44 10.20 -6.20 -1.62
CA ALA A 44 9.11 -5.87 -0.70
C ALA A 44 8.02 -5.01 -1.36
N GLN A 45 8.41 -3.98 -2.13
CA GLN A 45 7.47 -3.16 -2.89
C GLN A 45 6.76 -3.94 -3.98
N GLY A 46 7.49 -4.73 -4.78
CA GLY A 46 6.89 -5.57 -5.82
C GLY A 46 5.89 -6.58 -5.24
N THR A 47 6.24 -7.25 -4.14
CA THR A 47 5.33 -8.18 -3.44
C THR A 47 4.12 -7.44 -2.86
N SER A 48 4.31 -6.26 -2.26
CA SER A 48 3.20 -5.45 -1.75
C SER A 48 2.25 -4.99 -2.86
N LEU A 49 2.76 -4.62 -4.03
CA LEU A 49 1.94 -4.22 -5.18
C LEU A 49 1.12 -5.40 -5.71
N ALA A 50 1.68 -6.61 -5.72
CA ALA A 50 0.95 -7.82 -6.10
C ALA A 50 -0.25 -8.08 -5.17
N VAL A 51 -0.10 -7.80 -3.86
CA VAL A 51 -1.20 -7.93 -2.89
C VAL A 51 -2.26 -6.83 -3.04
N LEU A 52 -1.84 -5.61 -3.43
CA LEU A 52 -2.75 -4.47 -3.64
C LEU A 52 -3.68 -4.64 -4.86
N LEU A 53 -3.25 -5.38 -5.88
CA LEU A 53 -3.88 -5.41 -7.20
C LEU A 53 -5.33 -5.97 -7.17
N PRO A 54 -5.59 -7.28 -7.10
CA PRO A 54 -6.69 -7.80 -6.24
C PRO A 54 -6.22 -9.06 -5.47
N PRO A 55 -6.60 -9.28 -4.18
CA PRO A 55 -7.99 -9.26 -3.66
C PRO A 55 -8.29 -8.26 -2.52
N VAL A 56 -7.29 -7.58 -1.95
CA VAL A 56 -7.48 -6.78 -0.71
C VAL A 56 -8.37 -5.56 -0.92
N GLY A 57 -8.11 -4.78 -1.98
CA GLY A 57 -8.91 -3.60 -2.28
C GLY A 57 -10.35 -3.92 -2.67
N LEU A 58 -10.58 -5.07 -3.31
CA LEU A 58 -11.89 -5.46 -3.83
C LEU A 58 -12.90 -5.72 -2.72
N LEU A 59 -12.54 -6.51 -1.71
CA LEU A 59 -13.46 -6.83 -0.61
C LEU A 59 -13.79 -5.60 0.23
N ALA A 60 -12.81 -4.74 0.50
CA ALA A 60 -13.04 -3.47 1.18
C ALA A 60 -13.93 -2.54 0.37
N PHE A 61 -13.66 -2.38 -0.94
CA PHE A 61 -14.50 -1.59 -1.86
C PHE A 61 -15.95 -2.06 -1.84
N LEU A 62 -16.21 -3.37 -1.88
CA LEU A 62 -17.57 -3.90 -1.89
C LEU A 62 -18.36 -3.51 -0.63
N GLU A 63 -17.70 -3.44 0.53
CA GLU A 63 -18.34 -3.05 1.79
C GLU A 63 -18.76 -1.57 1.77
N TYR A 64 -17.89 -0.67 1.28
CA TYR A 64 -18.22 0.74 1.12
C TYR A 64 -19.24 0.99 0.00
N TYR A 65 -19.13 0.26 -1.11
CA TYR A 65 -20.05 0.39 -2.24
C TYR A 65 -21.48 0.01 -1.85
N LYS A 66 -21.66 -1.06 -1.07
CA LYS A 66 -22.96 -1.48 -0.54
C LYS A 66 -23.63 -0.41 0.34
N LYS A 67 -22.84 0.44 0.99
CA LYS A 67 -23.33 1.54 1.84
C LYS A 67 -23.58 2.84 1.08
N GLY A 68 -23.25 2.88 -0.21
CA GLY A 68 -23.37 4.09 -1.02
C GLY A 68 -22.24 5.11 -0.79
N ASP A 69 -21.18 4.73 -0.07
CA ASP A 69 -20.07 5.62 0.31
C ASP A 69 -18.99 5.74 -0.79
N VAL A 70 -19.31 5.35 -2.02
CA VAL A 70 -18.34 5.28 -3.12
C VAL A 70 -18.80 6.12 -4.32
N ASP A 71 -18.01 7.16 -4.62
CA ASP A 71 -18.09 7.84 -5.91
C ASP A 71 -17.36 7.03 -6.99
N VAL A 72 -18.13 6.24 -7.74
CA VAL A 72 -17.61 5.38 -8.82
C VAL A 72 -16.96 6.19 -9.94
N LYS A 73 -17.49 7.39 -10.24
CA LYS A 73 -16.98 8.21 -11.33
C LYS A 73 -15.59 8.74 -10.99
N ALA A 74 -15.42 9.28 -9.79
CA ALA A 74 -14.12 9.70 -9.29
C ALA A 74 -13.15 8.50 -9.24
N GLY A 75 -13.61 7.35 -8.74
CA GLY A 75 -12.82 6.11 -8.68
C GLY A 75 -12.28 5.66 -10.03
N ILE A 76 -13.08 5.68 -11.09
CA ILE A 76 -12.65 5.28 -12.45
C ILE A 76 -11.60 6.24 -13.02
N ILE A 77 -11.81 7.54 -12.88
CA ILE A 77 -10.86 8.56 -13.38
C ILE A 77 -9.51 8.41 -12.67
N ILE A 78 -9.53 8.25 -11.34
CA ILE A 78 -8.34 8.02 -10.54
C ILE A 78 -7.67 6.70 -10.95
N CYS A 79 -8.44 5.62 -11.14
CA CYS A 79 -7.89 4.33 -11.55
C CYS A 79 -7.08 4.42 -12.85
N ILE A 80 -7.64 5.05 -13.89
CA ILE A 80 -6.96 5.20 -15.19
C ILE A 80 -5.65 5.98 -15.03
N THR A 81 -5.67 7.08 -14.29
CA THR A 81 -4.48 7.92 -14.09
C THR A 81 -3.44 7.25 -13.19
N VAL A 82 -3.86 6.45 -12.20
CA VAL A 82 -2.99 5.63 -11.36
C VAL A 82 -2.27 4.56 -12.18
N LEU A 83 -2.91 3.93 -13.17
CA LEU A 83 -2.24 2.95 -14.04
C LEU A 83 -1.05 3.58 -14.77
N ILE A 84 -1.23 4.78 -15.31
CA ILE A 84 -0.17 5.53 -15.99
C ILE A 84 0.92 5.91 -14.98
N GLY A 85 0.52 6.53 -13.85
CA GLY A 85 1.44 6.94 -12.79
C GLY A 85 2.24 5.78 -12.20
N GLY A 86 1.64 4.60 -12.06
CA GLY A 86 2.27 3.39 -11.56
C GLY A 86 3.39 2.87 -12.47
N ILE A 87 3.21 2.95 -13.79
CA ILE A 87 4.26 2.58 -14.75
C ILE A 87 5.47 3.49 -14.59
N PHE A 88 5.26 4.81 -14.58
CA PHE A 88 6.36 5.77 -14.43
C PHE A 88 7.00 5.68 -13.04
N GLY A 89 6.20 5.59 -11.98
CA GLY A 89 6.66 5.44 -10.61
C GLY A 89 7.49 4.17 -10.42
N GLY A 90 7.08 3.04 -11.01
CA GLY A 90 7.83 1.79 -10.97
C GLY A 90 9.17 1.86 -11.72
N LYS A 91 9.24 2.59 -12.84
CA LYS A 91 10.50 2.85 -13.54
C LYS A 91 11.44 3.74 -12.72
N ILE A 92 10.90 4.83 -12.14
CA ILE A 92 11.66 5.74 -11.28
C ILE A 92 12.19 5.00 -10.04
N ALA A 93 11.36 4.17 -9.40
CA ALA A 93 11.76 3.39 -8.23
C ALA A 93 12.93 2.44 -8.50
N GLN A 94 13.02 1.88 -9.71
CA GLN A 94 14.14 1.03 -10.13
C GLN A 94 15.42 1.81 -10.43
N ALA A 95 15.32 3.11 -10.73
CA ALA A 95 16.45 3.98 -11.05
C ALA A 95 17.07 4.67 -9.82
N ILE A 96 16.38 4.66 -8.67
CA ILE A 96 16.82 5.32 -7.43
C ILE A 96 17.39 4.29 -6.45
N SER A 97 18.33 4.72 -5.60
CA SER A 97 18.90 3.84 -4.57
C SER A 97 17.83 3.37 -3.56
N PRO A 98 17.90 2.12 -3.05
CA PRO A 98 16.97 1.61 -2.05
C PRO A 98 16.88 2.48 -0.79
N GLU A 99 17.98 3.10 -0.39
CA GLU A 99 18.04 3.97 0.79
C GLU A 99 17.26 5.27 0.59
N MET A 100 17.40 5.90 -0.59
CA MET A 100 16.62 7.09 -0.95
C MET A 100 15.13 6.77 -1.03
N LEU A 101 14.77 5.61 -1.59
CA LEU A 101 13.38 5.17 -1.68
C LEU A 101 12.77 4.93 -0.30
N LYS A 102 13.53 4.30 0.61
CA LYS A 102 13.15 4.12 2.01
C LYS A 102 12.97 5.46 2.74
N LYS A 103 13.94 6.37 2.63
CA LYS A 103 13.88 7.71 3.25
C LYS A 103 12.72 8.54 2.70
N GLY A 104 12.50 8.51 1.39
CA GLY A 104 11.38 9.18 0.73
C GLY A 104 10.03 8.65 1.20
N PHE A 105 9.86 7.33 1.29
CA PHE A 105 8.65 6.72 1.83
C PHE A 105 8.41 7.11 3.29
N ALA A 106 9.46 7.10 4.13
CA ALA A 106 9.37 7.51 5.52
C ALA A 106 8.97 8.98 5.69
N LEU A 107 9.58 9.88 4.90
CA LEU A 107 9.25 11.30 4.92
C LEU A 107 7.81 11.55 4.46
N PHE A 108 7.37 10.88 3.39
CA PHE A 108 5.99 10.94 2.92
C PHE A 108 5.01 10.52 4.02
N MET A 109 5.26 9.39 4.67
CA MET A 109 4.43 8.91 5.79
C MET A 109 4.39 9.90 6.95
N LEU A 110 5.52 10.51 7.30
CA LEU A 110 5.59 11.53 8.35
C LEU A 110 4.74 12.76 8.00
N ILE A 111 4.83 13.25 6.75
CA ILE A 111 4.03 14.39 6.29
C ILE A 111 2.54 14.07 6.37
N ILE A 112 2.11 12.89 5.90
CA ILE A 112 0.71 12.46 5.98
C ILE A 112 0.25 12.38 7.43
N SER A 113 1.06 11.77 8.31
CA SER A 113 0.75 11.65 9.73
C SER A 113 0.58 13.01 10.40
N LEU A 114 1.52 13.94 10.19
CA LEU A 114 1.44 15.30 10.73
C LEU A 114 0.21 16.04 10.21
N LYS A 115 -0.10 15.90 8.91
CA LYS A 115 -1.28 16.50 8.30
C LYS A 115 -2.58 15.94 8.89
N MET A 116 -2.64 14.65 9.22
CA MET A 116 -3.82 14.06 9.85
C MET A 116 -3.99 14.47 11.31
N LEU A 117 -2.89 14.70 12.04
CA LEU A 117 -2.93 15.10 13.46
C LEU A 117 -3.21 16.59 13.65
N PHE A 118 -2.65 17.44 12.80
CA PHE A 118 -2.66 18.90 12.98
C PHE A 118 -3.35 19.65 11.83
N GLY A 119 -3.73 18.95 10.77
CA GLY A 119 -4.57 19.52 9.71
C GLY A 119 -5.96 19.83 10.23
N LYS A 120 -6.58 20.87 9.68
CA LYS A 120 -7.99 21.19 9.91
C LYS A 120 -8.90 20.16 9.26
#